data_AF-A0A067M3C4-F1
#
_entry.id   AF-A0A067M3C4-F1
#
_cell.length_a   1.000
_cell.length_b   1.000
_cell.length_c   1.000
_cell.angle_alpha   90.00
_cell.angle_beta   90.00
_cell.angle_gamma   90.00
#
_symmetry.space_group_name_H-M   'P 1'
#
loop_
_entity.id
_entity.type
_entity.pdbx_description
1 polymer ?
#
loop_
_entity_poly.entity_id
_entity_poly.type
_entity_poly.pdbx_seq_one_letter_code
_entity_poly.pdbx_strand_id
1 'polypeptide(L)'
;MAICFSKSTGVSGCLVDDVDPAEFVCPRCLRKSGLPVPYKLRGAAPVHGGSLPRLVFMCLRLGLEDTEWAGTAMHGLLHETYSQFPTGYARAEIIMSKGQMRQTQINARLRPIAEWVIRQPTPEFDFFALVDSHTDAATGYIAYSRDAKDVFQCVPIGELLAAYINDEWRRLLGRFHGLKGLALLTCGEAWTNDEHFRAIKKCVADRQFDFVVGFTGPVLAHLVVPSLMDFVSVAFLRGGRSRLLAAFFDAFAHKPDPLSYTPAILLYREKDDVVATEVRHSQVAQRVWGIRPPTCPALPCMGHDSDLTPRLSKHDKRHERCFYACQVCKGRSAYIPLPRSLRRVPGYDFSFHHRFGLHDSIRAELQALVAKTWHHPQDTEKDAPTQPGMAQPKLLAPKKRRVNHDVQR
;
A
#
# COMPACT_ATOMS: atom_id res chain seq x y z
N MET A 1 27.05 -26.31 0.67
CA MET A 1 27.55 -24.99 0.22
C MET A 1 26.34 -24.21 -0.31
N ALA A 2 26.06 -22.99 0.14
CA ALA A 2 24.84 -22.29 -0.29
C ALA A 2 25.09 -21.46 -1.57
N ILE A 3 24.47 -21.84 -2.68
CA ILE A 3 24.50 -21.01 -3.91
C ILE A 3 23.41 -19.97 -3.79
N CYS A 4 23.82 -18.71 -3.62
CA CYS A 4 22.88 -17.60 -3.61
C CYS A 4 22.84 -16.92 -4.99
N PHE A 5 21.67 -16.89 -5.62
CA PHE A 5 21.47 -16.17 -6.87
C PHE A 5 20.81 -14.82 -6.60
N SER A 6 21.33 -13.74 -7.16
CA SER A 6 20.76 -12.39 -7.05
C SER A 6 19.96 -12.04 -8.30
N LYS A 7 18.70 -11.60 -8.14
CA LYS A 7 18.01 -10.87 -9.20
C LYS A 7 18.61 -9.47 -9.34
N SER A 8 18.54 -8.89 -10.54
CA SER A 8 18.79 -7.45 -10.75
C SER A 8 17.92 -6.52 -9.88
N THR A 9 16.84 -7.04 -9.29
CA THR A 9 15.96 -6.35 -8.33
C THR A 9 16.42 -6.46 -6.87
N GLY A 10 17.60 -7.05 -6.60
CA GLY A 10 18.17 -7.18 -5.26
C GLY A 10 17.50 -8.23 -4.36
N VAL A 11 16.68 -9.13 -4.91
CA VAL A 11 16.19 -10.31 -4.19
C VAL A 11 17.16 -11.46 -4.48
N SER A 12 17.81 -11.94 -3.43
CA SER A 12 18.65 -13.13 -3.49
C SER A 12 17.86 -14.34 -3.00
N GLY A 13 18.07 -15.52 -3.59
CA GLY A 13 17.60 -16.79 -3.02
C GLY A 13 18.78 -17.72 -2.85
N CYS A 14 18.83 -18.51 -1.77
CA CYS A 14 19.90 -19.46 -1.53
C CYS A 14 19.42 -20.90 -1.71
N LEU A 15 20.21 -21.70 -2.41
CA LEU A 15 20.07 -23.15 -2.47
C LEU A 15 20.78 -23.78 -1.29
N VAL A 16 20.21 -24.85 -0.73
CA VAL A 16 20.77 -25.54 0.46
C VAL A 16 21.25 -26.95 0.11
N ASP A 17 20.99 -27.44 -1.10
CA ASP A 17 21.43 -28.76 -1.56
C ASP A 17 22.83 -28.71 -2.21
N ASP A 18 23.51 -29.86 -2.30
CA ASP A 18 24.78 -30.09 -3.02
C ASP A 18 24.59 -29.92 -4.54
N VAL A 19 24.20 -28.73 -4.95
CA VAL A 19 24.08 -28.35 -6.36
C VAL A 19 25.47 -27.89 -6.79
N ASP A 20 26.02 -28.52 -7.83
CA ASP A 20 27.24 -28.03 -8.46
C ASP A 20 27.00 -26.61 -9.01
N PRO A 21 27.78 -25.59 -8.58
CA PRO A 21 27.66 -24.23 -9.11
C PRO A 21 27.78 -24.14 -10.63
N ALA A 22 28.53 -25.06 -11.26
CA ALA A 22 28.70 -25.11 -12.71
C ALA A 22 27.44 -25.61 -13.44
N GLU A 23 26.61 -26.42 -12.77
CA GLU A 23 25.39 -27.01 -13.33
C GLU A 23 24.11 -26.28 -12.89
N PHE A 24 24.23 -25.28 -12.01
CA PHE A 24 23.08 -24.57 -11.49
C PHE A 24 22.33 -23.78 -12.58
N VAL A 25 21.06 -24.13 -12.78
CA VAL A 25 20.10 -23.36 -13.57
C VAL A 25 19.00 -22.84 -12.65
N CYS A 26 18.78 -21.52 -12.62
CA CYS A 26 17.80 -20.94 -11.71
C CYS A 26 16.35 -21.37 -12.07
N PRO A 27 15.40 -21.32 -11.11
CA PRO A 27 14.04 -21.83 -11.31
C PRO A 27 13.30 -21.14 -12.45
N ARG A 28 13.60 -19.86 -12.69
CA ARG A 28 13.02 -19.09 -13.79
C ARG A 28 13.50 -19.59 -15.14
N CYS A 29 14.79 -19.90 -15.28
CA CYS A 29 15.36 -20.44 -16.50
C CYS A 29 14.84 -21.86 -16.76
N LEU A 30 14.75 -22.71 -15.74
CA LEU A 30 14.15 -24.05 -15.85
C LEU A 30 12.69 -23.97 -16.30
N ARG A 31 11.87 -23.11 -15.67
CA ARG A 31 10.47 -22.88 -16.09
C ARG A 31 10.37 -22.35 -17.52
N LYS A 32 11.25 -21.43 -17.93
CA LYS A 32 11.28 -20.90 -19.30
C LYS A 32 11.61 -22.00 -20.32
N SER A 33 12.43 -22.97 -19.93
CA SER A 33 12.79 -24.13 -20.75
C SER A 33 11.83 -25.31 -20.61
N GLY A 34 10.74 -25.18 -19.84
CA GLY A 34 9.78 -26.28 -19.62
C GLY A 34 10.31 -27.43 -18.76
N LEU A 35 11.42 -27.22 -18.05
CA LEU A 35 12.06 -28.24 -17.22
C LEU A 35 11.56 -28.16 -15.77
N PRO A 36 11.39 -29.29 -15.07
CA PRO A 36 11.07 -29.31 -13.66
C PRO A 36 12.24 -28.74 -12.84
N VAL A 37 11.92 -28.18 -11.67
CA VAL A 37 12.95 -27.70 -10.72
C VAL A 37 13.42 -28.91 -9.89
N PRO A 38 14.67 -29.40 -10.07
CA PRO A 38 15.11 -30.67 -9.48
C PRO A 38 15.53 -30.56 -8.00
N TYR A 39 15.42 -29.36 -7.41
CA TYR A 39 15.81 -29.06 -6.04
C TYR A 39 14.67 -28.39 -5.27
N LYS A 40 14.67 -28.56 -3.94
CA LYS A 40 13.66 -27.92 -3.09
C LYS A 40 13.96 -26.43 -2.94
N LEU A 41 13.02 -25.61 -3.37
CA LEU A 41 13.07 -24.17 -3.07
C LEU A 41 12.70 -23.97 -1.60
N ARG A 42 13.68 -23.60 -0.78
CA ARG A 42 13.40 -22.86 0.45
C ARG A 42 13.07 -21.41 0.07
N GLY A 43 12.31 -20.71 0.90
CA GLY A 43 11.83 -19.36 0.59
C GLY A 43 12.97 -18.46 0.14
N ALA A 44 12.69 -17.48 -0.71
CA ALA A 44 13.69 -16.51 -1.15
C ALA A 44 14.05 -15.59 0.05
N ALA A 45 14.96 -16.05 0.91
CA ALA A 45 15.53 -15.23 1.97
C ALA A 45 16.53 -14.26 1.33
N PRO A 46 16.39 -12.94 1.54
CA PRO A 46 17.44 -12.03 1.12
C PRO A 46 18.74 -12.37 1.83
N VAL A 47 19.85 -12.40 1.08
CA VAL A 47 21.19 -12.56 1.68
C VAL A 47 21.56 -11.26 2.34
N HIS A 48 21.65 -11.27 3.66
CA HIS A 48 22.10 -10.13 4.45
C HIS A 48 23.57 -10.33 4.82
N GLY A 49 24.38 -9.26 4.72
CA GLY A 49 25.79 -9.32 5.11
C GLY A 49 25.93 -9.44 6.62
N GLY A 50 26.59 -10.51 7.10
CA GLY A 50 27.13 -10.69 8.46
C GLY A 50 26.14 -10.74 9.64
N SER A 51 25.16 -9.84 9.72
CA SER A 51 24.25 -9.69 10.85
C SER A 51 22.96 -8.98 10.46
N LEU A 52 21.84 -9.38 11.06
CA LEU A 52 20.56 -8.66 11.03
C LEU A 52 20.31 -7.91 12.35
N PRO A 53 19.59 -6.78 12.34
CA PRO A 53 19.11 -6.16 13.58
C PRO A 53 18.20 -7.13 14.32
N ARG A 54 18.13 -7.08 15.65
CA ARG A 54 17.19 -7.94 16.39
C ARG A 54 15.78 -7.41 16.21
N LEU A 55 14.81 -8.27 15.89
CA LEU A 55 13.43 -7.86 15.63
C LEU A 55 12.44 -8.58 16.53
N VAL A 56 11.58 -7.80 17.19
CA VAL A 56 10.34 -8.30 17.80
C VAL A 56 9.19 -8.05 16.83
N PHE A 57 8.53 -9.12 16.40
CA PHE A 57 7.29 -9.05 15.63
C PHE A 57 6.09 -9.36 16.53
N MET A 58 5.13 -8.45 16.61
CA MET A 58 3.86 -8.66 17.30
C MET A 58 2.72 -8.63 16.30
N CYS A 59 1.90 -9.66 16.27
CA CYS A 59 0.67 -9.70 15.47
C CYS A 59 -0.54 -9.70 16.40
N LEU A 60 -1.37 -8.67 16.31
CA LEU A 60 -2.69 -8.60 16.93
C LEU A 60 -3.72 -8.88 15.84
N ARG A 61 -4.45 -9.99 15.94
CA ARG A 61 -5.49 -10.31 14.95
C ARG A 61 -6.84 -10.46 15.60
N LEU A 62 -7.88 -10.00 14.92
CA LEU A 62 -9.25 -10.33 15.26
C LEU A 62 -9.43 -11.84 15.12
N GLY A 63 -10.05 -12.53 16.08
CA GLY A 63 -10.15 -14.00 16.09
C GLY A 63 -11.10 -14.62 15.06
N LEU A 64 -11.03 -14.18 13.80
CA LEU A 64 -11.78 -14.70 12.67
C LEU A 64 -10.88 -15.55 11.77
N GLU A 65 -11.47 -16.39 10.94
CA GLU A 65 -10.73 -17.28 10.02
C GLU A 65 -10.02 -16.50 8.90
N ASP A 66 -10.55 -15.35 8.50
CA ASP A 66 -10.05 -14.55 7.37
C ASP A 66 -8.84 -13.65 7.71
N THR A 67 -8.53 -13.45 9.00
CA THR A 67 -7.43 -12.59 9.49
C THR A 67 -6.16 -13.37 9.88
N GLU A 68 -6.13 -14.69 9.69
CA GLU A 68 -4.94 -15.49 10.01
C GLU A 68 -3.83 -15.29 8.96
N TRP A 69 -4.22 -15.04 7.71
CA TRP A 69 -3.30 -15.11 6.58
C TRP A 69 -2.23 -14.03 6.61
N ALA A 70 -2.55 -12.79 6.96
CA ALA A 70 -1.58 -11.68 6.90
C ALA A 70 -0.45 -11.86 7.93
N GLY A 71 -0.81 -12.17 9.18
CA GLY A 71 0.13 -12.47 10.25
C GLY A 71 1.03 -13.65 9.91
N THR A 72 0.45 -14.71 9.32
CA THR A 72 1.17 -15.90 8.88
C THR A 72 2.14 -15.61 7.73
N ALA A 73 1.70 -14.87 6.70
CA ALA A 73 2.54 -14.50 5.57
C ALA A 73 3.72 -13.61 6.01
N MET A 74 3.46 -12.61 6.84
CA MET A 74 4.51 -11.73 7.38
C MET A 74 5.50 -12.51 8.26
N HIS A 75 5.00 -13.38 9.14
CA HIS A 75 5.86 -14.27 9.93
C HIS A 75 6.70 -15.17 9.04
N GLY A 76 6.13 -15.77 7.98
CA GLY A 76 6.87 -16.63 7.06
C GLY A 76 8.07 -15.92 6.44
N LEU A 77 7.88 -14.67 5.97
CA LEU A 77 8.97 -13.83 5.48
C LEU A 77 10.05 -13.59 6.53
N LEU A 78 9.63 -13.12 7.72
CA LEU A 78 10.58 -12.75 8.77
C LEU A 78 11.32 -14.00 9.28
N HIS A 79 10.61 -15.09 9.54
CA HIS A 79 11.20 -16.35 9.98
C HIS A 79 12.23 -16.88 8.99
N GLU A 80 11.91 -16.90 7.69
CA GLU A 80 12.84 -17.33 6.66
C GLU A 80 14.09 -16.42 6.62
N THR A 81 13.89 -15.10 6.73
CA THR A 81 15.00 -14.12 6.73
C THR A 81 15.91 -14.29 7.95
N TYR A 82 15.35 -14.58 9.12
CA TYR A 82 16.08 -14.78 10.38
C TYR A 82 16.46 -16.24 10.65
N SER A 83 16.24 -17.16 9.69
CA SER A 83 16.54 -18.59 9.87
C SER A 83 18.02 -18.87 10.18
N GLN A 84 18.92 -18.00 9.69
CA GLN A 84 20.35 -18.05 9.96
C GLN A 84 20.76 -17.36 11.27
N PHE A 85 19.84 -16.63 11.91
CA PHE A 85 20.04 -15.82 13.11
C PHE A 85 18.97 -16.16 14.16
N PRO A 86 18.98 -17.37 14.75
CA PRO A 86 17.90 -17.85 15.61
C PRO A 86 17.68 -17.00 16.88
N THR A 87 18.69 -16.25 17.30
CA THR A 87 18.61 -15.32 18.45
C THR A 87 18.26 -13.89 18.05
N GLY A 88 18.02 -13.63 16.76
CA GLY A 88 17.74 -12.31 16.22
C GLY A 88 16.26 -12.00 16.03
N TYR A 89 15.36 -12.97 16.21
CA TYR A 89 13.93 -12.79 15.94
C TYR A 89 13.07 -13.40 17.04
N ALA A 90 12.09 -12.64 17.50
CA ALA A 90 11.05 -13.12 18.39
C ALA A 90 9.67 -12.72 17.88
N ARG A 91 8.69 -13.60 18.06
CA ARG A 91 7.30 -13.39 17.64
C ARG A 91 6.33 -13.54 18.79
N ALA A 92 5.38 -12.61 18.88
CA ALA A 92 4.13 -12.78 19.60
C ALA A 92 2.96 -12.75 18.62
N GLU A 93 2.07 -13.72 18.73
CA GLU A 93 0.76 -13.65 18.10
C GLU A 93 -0.30 -13.66 19.18
N ILE A 94 -1.20 -12.68 19.10
CA ILE A 94 -2.28 -12.49 20.06
C ILE A 94 -3.59 -12.41 19.27
N ILE A 95 -4.47 -13.36 19.57
CA ILE A 95 -5.86 -13.30 19.13
C ILE A 95 -6.59 -12.33 20.06
N MET A 96 -7.09 -11.25 19.48
CA MET A 96 -7.81 -10.22 20.20
C MET A 96 -9.15 -10.78 20.71
N SER A 97 -9.45 -10.54 21.98
CA SER A 97 -10.65 -11.01 22.68
C SER A 97 -10.99 -10.11 23.87
N LYS A 98 -12.15 -10.33 24.50
CA LYS A 98 -12.57 -9.64 25.74
C LYS A 98 -12.50 -10.60 26.94
N GLY A 99 -12.25 -10.07 28.14
CA GLY A 99 -12.39 -10.79 29.40
C GLY A 99 -11.10 -10.90 30.22
N GLN A 100 -11.18 -11.42 31.45
CA GLN A 100 -10.03 -11.53 32.36
C GLN A 100 -8.98 -12.55 31.90
N MET A 101 -9.41 -13.64 31.24
CA MET A 101 -8.50 -14.65 30.66
C MET A 101 -7.53 -14.06 29.62
N ARG A 102 -7.89 -12.92 29.03
CA ARG A 102 -7.07 -12.17 28.07
C ARG A 102 -5.72 -11.77 28.65
N GLN A 103 -5.68 -11.18 29.85
CA GLN A 103 -4.43 -10.63 30.39
C GLN A 103 -3.43 -11.75 30.71
N THR A 104 -3.92 -12.88 31.25
CA THR A 104 -3.12 -14.07 31.50
C THR A 104 -2.53 -14.61 30.21
N GLN A 105 -3.33 -14.72 29.14
CA GLN A 105 -2.86 -15.19 27.83
C GLN A 105 -1.84 -14.24 27.20
N ILE A 106 -2.10 -12.92 27.21
CA ILE A 106 -1.17 -11.91 26.73
C ILE A 106 0.16 -12.02 27.47
N ASN A 107 0.12 -12.02 28.81
CA ASN A 107 1.32 -12.11 29.62
C ASN A 107 2.08 -13.42 29.36
N ALA A 108 1.40 -14.55 29.20
CA ALA A 108 2.03 -15.83 28.87
C ALA A 108 2.73 -15.81 27.50
N ARG A 109 2.15 -15.12 26.50
CA ARG A 109 2.74 -14.97 25.16
C ARG A 109 3.91 -14.00 25.14
N LEU A 110 3.82 -12.92 25.90
CA LEU A 110 4.81 -11.86 25.87
C LEU A 110 5.98 -12.09 26.84
N ARG A 111 5.78 -12.76 27.97
CA ARG A 111 6.84 -13.01 28.97
C ARG A 111 8.12 -13.62 28.38
N PRO A 112 8.07 -14.68 27.55
CA PRO A 112 9.30 -15.25 26.97
C PRO A 112 10.10 -14.25 26.13
N ILE A 113 9.40 -13.35 25.44
CA ILE A 113 10.05 -12.31 24.62
C ILE A 113 10.66 -11.24 25.53
N ALA A 114 9.96 -10.83 26.59
CA ALA A 114 10.49 -9.87 27.56
C ALA A 114 11.78 -10.41 28.21
N GLU A 115 11.77 -11.69 28.62
CA GLU A 115 12.96 -12.36 29.15
C GLU A 115 14.09 -12.43 28.11
N TRP A 116 13.78 -12.75 26.85
CA TRP A 116 14.78 -12.74 25.77
C TRP A 116 15.39 -11.35 25.57
N VAL A 117 14.57 -10.29 25.57
CA VAL A 117 15.00 -8.89 25.46
C VAL A 117 15.92 -8.52 26.62
N ILE A 118 15.51 -8.82 27.86
CA ILE A 118 16.26 -8.47 29.09
C ILE A 118 17.63 -9.14 29.13
N ARG A 119 17.75 -10.36 28.57
CA ARG A 119 19.03 -11.10 28.50
C ARG A 119 20.01 -10.54 27.47
N GLN A 120 19.59 -9.66 26.56
CA GLN A 120 20.52 -9.10 25.56
C GLN A 120 21.35 -7.95 26.15
N PRO A 121 22.64 -7.85 25.78
CA PRO A 121 23.55 -6.84 26.31
C PRO A 121 23.23 -5.42 25.79
N THR A 122 22.56 -5.32 24.64
CA THR A 122 22.27 -4.06 23.94
C THR A 122 20.77 -3.90 23.71
N PRO A 123 20.20 -2.69 23.87
CA PRO A 123 18.79 -2.41 23.60
C PRO A 123 18.49 -2.15 22.11
N GLU A 124 19.35 -2.62 21.21
CA GLU A 124 19.22 -2.49 19.76
C GLU A 124 18.22 -3.51 19.22
N PHE A 125 16.95 -3.26 19.52
CA PHE A 125 15.82 -4.02 18.99
C PHE A 125 14.96 -3.12 18.12
N ASP A 126 14.64 -3.65 16.96
CA ASP A 126 13.54 -3.22 16.16
C ASP A 126 12.25 -3.84 16.69
N PHE A 127 11.14 -3.12 16.54
CA PHE A 127 9.81 -3.58 16.88
C PHE A 127 8.88 -3.36 15.70
N PHE A 128 8.16 -4.40 15.30
CA PHE A 128 7.12 -4.30 14.30
C PHE A 128 5.82 -4.90 14.85
N ALA A 129 4.78 -4.08 14.92
CA ALA A 129 3.44 -4.52 15.25
C ALA A 129 2.55 -4.54 14.00
N LEU A 130 1.79 -5.62 13.83
CA LEU A 130 0.75 -5.75 12.82
C LEU A 130 -0.59 -5.88 13.53
N VAL A 131 -1.55 -5.03 13.18
CA VAL A 131 -2.94 -5.14 13.61
C VAL A 131 -3.78 -5.56 12.40
N ASP A 132 -4.32 -6.76 12.43
CA ASP A 132 -5.18 -7.32 11.40
C ASP A 132 -6.63 -7.39 11.91
N SER A 133 -7.47 -6.45 11.46
CA SER A 133 -8.82 -6.29 11.97
C SER A 133 -9.73 -5.47 11.06
N HIS A 134 -10.99 -5.36 11.43
CA HIS A 134 -11.95 -4.43 10.83
C HIS A 134 -12.02 -3.11 11.59
N THR A 135 -12.67 -2.14 10.96
CA THR A 135 -13.01 -0.86 11.57
C THR A 135 -14.51 -0.67 11.60
N ASP A 136 -14.99 -0.03 12.66
CA ASP A 136 -16.34 0.47 12.73
C ASP A 136 -16.52 1.63 11.73
N ALA A 137 -17.60 1.60 10.93
CA ALA A 137 -17.78 2.57 9.86
C ALA A 137 -18.06 4.00 10.36
N ALA A 138 -18.70 4.14 11.53
CA ALA A 138 -19.08 5.44 12.07
C ALA A 138 -17.93 6.13 12.81
N THR A 139 -17.25 5.37 13.67
CA THR A 139 -16.18 5.88 14.55
C THR A 139 -14.78 5.70 13.98
N GLY A 140 -14.62 4.81 13.00
CA GLY A 140 -13.32 4.34 12.52
C GLY A 140 -12.59 3.43 13.50
N TYR A 141 -13.15 3.13 14.68
CA TYR A 141 -12.48 2.39 15.75
C TYR A 141 -12.16 0.94 15.35
N ILE A 142 -11.11 0.38 15.94
CA ILE A 142 -10.61 -0.96 15.58
C ILE A 142 -11.43 -2.02 16.33
N ALA A 143 -12.00 -2.95 15.57
CA ALA A 143 -12.65 -4.12 16.13
C ALA A 143 -11.63 -5.01 16.86
N TYR A 144 -11.98 -5.56 18.01
CA TYR A 144 -11.05 -6.43 18.76
C TYR A 144 -11.73 -7.68 19.35
N SER A 145 -13.06 -7.73 19.39
CA SER A 145 -13.81 -8.91 19.78
C SER A 145 -15.23 -8.84 19.23
N ARG A 146 -15.98 -9.93 19.38
CA ARG A 146 -17.42 -9.97 19.19
C ARG A 146 -18.11 -10.24 20.52
N ASP A 147 -19.30 -9.68 20.71
CA ASP A 147 -20.14 -10.00 21.86
C ASP A 147 -21.00 -11.26 21.61
N ALA A 148 -21.85 -11.61 22.57
CA ALA A 148 -22.73 -12.78 22.47
C ALA A 148 -23.79 -12.68 21.34
N LYS A 149 -23.97 -11.51 20.74
CA LYS A 149 -24.88 -11.24 19.62
C LYS A 149 -24.13 -11.08 18.30
N ASP A 150 -22.85 -11.47 18.26
CA ASP A 150 -21.97 -11.35 17.10
C ASP A 150 -21.69 -9.88 16.68
N VAL A 151 -21.94 -8.91 17.58
CA VAL A 151 -21.66 -7.50 17.31
C VAL A 151 -20.20 -7.20 17.62
N PHE A 152 -19.51 -6.55 16.68
CA PHE A 152 -18.13 -6.13 16.88
C PHE A 152 -18.03 -5.11 18.01
N GLN A 153 -17.09 -5.37 18.91
CA GLN A 153 -16.65 -4.41 19.90
C GLN A 153 -15.42 -3.71 19.35
N CYS A 154 -15.48 -2.37 19.33
CA CYS A 154 -14.48 -1.52 18.71
C CYS A 154 -13.95 -0.50 19.72
N VAL A 155 -12.66 -0.19 19.64
CA VAL A 155 -11.98 0.81 20.49
C VAL A 155 -11.03 1.67 19.66
N PRO A 156 -10.70 2.90 20.09
CA PRO A 156 -9.66 3.68 19.45
C PRO A 156 -8.29 2.99 19.61
N ILE A 157 -7.38 3.23 18.67
CA ILE A 157 -6.04 2.61 18.63
C ILE A 157 -5.25 2.74 19.93
N GLY A 158 -5.37 3.88 20.63
CA GLY A 158 -4.67 4.11 21.90
C GLY A 158 -5.10 3.13 23.00
N GLU A 159 -6.41 2.89 23.09
CA GLU A 159 -6.99 1.91 24.03
C GLU A 159 -6.68 0.48 23.61
N LEU A 160 -6.73 0.19 22.30
CA LEU A 160 -6.32 -1.12 21.78
C LEU A 160 -4.89 -1.45 22.19
N LEU A 161 -3.96 -0.54 21.90
CA LEU A 161 -2.55 -0.72 22.25
C LEU A 161 -2.35 -0.78 23.77
N ALA A 162 -3.15 -0.06 24.57
CA ALA A 162 -3.12 -0.18 26.03
C ALA A 162 -3.53 -1.57 26.52
N ALA A 163 -4.54 -2.15 25.90
CA ALA A 163 -5.06 -3.46 26.28
C ALA A 163 -4.12 -4.61 25.91
N TYR A 164 -3.37 -4.49 24.81
CA TYR A 164 -2.54 -5.58 24.27
C TYR A 164 -1.03 -5.38 24.42
N ILE A 165 -0.59 -4.14 24.61
CA ILE A 165 0.79 -3.77 24.94
C ILE A 165 0.75 -3.19 26.37
N ASN A 166 0.79 -4.08 27.35
CA ASN A 166 0.70 -3.72 28.77
C ASN A 166 1.84 -2.76 29.19
N ASP A 167 1.75 -2.18 30.38
CA ASP A 167 2.72 -1.16 30.83
C ASP A 167 4.16 -1.68 31.00
N GLU A 168 4.34 -2.98 31.24
CA GLU A 168 5.65 -3.61 31.20
C GLU A 168 6.25 -3.54 29.79
N TRP A 169 5.45 -3.90 28.78
CA TRP A 169 5.86 -3.83 27.39
C TRP A 169 6.08 -2.42 26.88
N ARG A 170 5.23 -1.46 27.28
CA ARG A 170 5.46 -0.04 26.96
C ARG A 170 6.79 0.45 27.52
N ARG A 171 7.14 0.07 28.75
CA ARG A 171 8.45 0.38 29.34
C ARG A 171 9.59 -0.29 28.57
N LEU A 172 9.43 -1.55 28.15
CA LEU A 172 10.43 -2.23 27.30
C LEU A 172 10.59 -1.54 25.94
N LEU A 173 9.50 -1.21 25.25
CA LEU A 173 9.52 -0.47 23.99
C LEU A 173 10.14 0.93 24.13
N GLY A 174 9.97 1.57 25.28
CA GLY A 174 10.64 2.83 25.61
C GLY A 174 12.17 2.71 25.69
N ARG A 175 12.69 1.51 25.92
CA ARG A 175 14.13 1.21 25.92
C ARG A 175 14.66 0.85 24.54
N PHE A 176 13.80 0.52 23.57
CA PHE A 176 14.26 0.10 22.25
C PHE A 176 14.81 1.31 21.48
N HIS A 177 16.06 1.18 21.02
CA HIS A 177 16.71 2.22 20.22
C HIS A 177 16.58 1.99 18.72
N GLY A 178 16.11 0.80 18.32
CA GLY A 178 15.84 0.46 16.92
C GLY A 178 14.60 1.16 16.35
N LEU A 179 14.23 0.73 15.16
CA LEU A 179 13.05 1.18 14.44
C LEU A 179 11.78 0.56 15.03
N LYS A 180 10.76 1.37 15.27
CA LYS A 180 9.46 0.94 15.81
C LYS A 180 8.35 1.22 14.79
N GLY A 181 7.81 0.18 14.17
CA GLY A 181 6.77 0.28 13.16
C GLY A 181 5.43 -0.31 13.62
N LEU A 182 4.34 0.28 13.17
CA LEU A 182 2.99 -0.25 13.30
C LEU A 182 2.35 -0.34 11.91
N ALA A 183 1.76 -1.48 11.57
CA ALA A 183 0.93 -1.64 10.39
C ALA A 183 -0.52 -1.89 10.81
N LEU A 184 -1.44 -1.09 10.28
CA LEU A 184 -2.88 -1.25 10.46
C LEU A 184 -3.47 -1.82 9.18
N LEU A 185 -3.73 -3.13 9.19
CA LEU A 185 -4.54 -3.80 8.17
C LEU A 185 -6.01 -3.68 8.57
N THR A 186 -6.51 -2.47 8.40
CA THR A 186 -7.89 -2.09 8.71
C THR A 186 -8.46 -1.28 7.56
N CYS A 187 -9.79 -1.26 7.42
CA CYS A 187 -10.42 -0.43 6.39
C CYS A 187 -10.17 1.07 6.62
N GLY A 188 -10.44 1.84 5.56
CA GLY A 188 -10.10 3.27 5.47
C GLY A 188 -10.71 4.15 6.55
N GLU A 189 -11.78 3.72 7.21
CA GLU A 189 -12.50 4.51 8.22
C GLU A 189 -11.62 4.86 9.43
N ALA A 190 -10.62 4.04 9.76
CA ALA A 190 -9.62 4.40 10.77
C ALA A 190 -8.82 5.66 10.43
N TRP A 191 -8.68 5.96 9.14
CA TRP A 191 -7.86 7.06 8.62
C TRP A 191 -8.69 8.26 8.20
N THR A 192 -9.92 8.04 7.73
CA THR A 192 -10.82 9.11 7.28
C THR A 192 -11.67 9.70 8.40
N ASN A 193 -11.81 9.01 9.54
CA ASN A 193 -12.38 9.60 10.74
C ASN A 193 -11.34 10.51 11.42
N ASP A 194 -11.61 11.81 11.47
CA ASP A 194 -10.70 12.82 12.01
C ASP A 194 -10.28 12.58 13.46
N GLU A 195 -11.21 12.15 14.31
CA GLU A 195 -10.94 11.89 15.73
C GLU A 195 -9.97 10.71 15.88
N HIS A 196 -10.27 9.60 15.23
CA HIS A 196 -9.42 8.42 15.32
C HIS A 196 -8.07 8.63 14.62
N PHE A 197 -8.03 9.33 13.48
CA PHE A 197 -6.79 9.68 12.81
C PHE A 197 -5.86 10.51 13.71
N ARG A 198 -6.39 11.45 14.52
CA ARG A 198 -5.59 12.17 15.53
C ARG A 198 -5.00 11.23 16.57
N ALA A 199 -5.74 10.21 17.01
CA ALA A 199 -5.22 9.20 17.94
C ALA A 199 -4.11 8.34 17.30
N ILE A 200 -4.24 7.94 16.03
CA ILE A 200 -3.16 7.26 15.27
C ILE A 200 -1.94 8.18 15.13
N LYS A 201 -2.17 9.47 14.81
CA LYS A 201 -1.11 10.48 14.73
C LYS A 201 -0.34 10.62 16.04
N LYS A 202 -1.05 10.56 17.17
CA LYS A 202 -0.46 10.64 18.52
C LYS A 202 0.52 9.51 18.80
N CYS A 203 0.28 8.29 18.31
CA CYS A 203 1.22 7.17 18.45
C CYS A 203 2.61 7.47 17.87
N VAL A 204 2.67 8.19 16.74
CA VAL A 204 3.95 8.65 16.18
C VAL A 204 4.45 9.88 16.92
N ALA A 205 3.60 10.86 17.20
CA ALA A 205 4.00 12.10 17.88
C ALA A 205 4.70 11.84 19.21
N ASP A 206 4.09 11.00 20.05
CA ASP A 206 4.54 10.62 21.39
C ASP A 206 5.78 9.67 21.38
N ARG A 207 6.37 9.40 20.20
CA ARG A 207 7.52 8.50 20.00
C ARG A 207 7.26 7.04 20.41
N GLN A 208 6.00 6.63 20.52
CA GLN A 208 5.66 5.22 20.73
C GLN A 208 6.10 4.40 19.51
N PHE A 209 5.85 4.94 18.31
CA PHE A 209 6.31 4.39 17.04
C PHE A 209 7.07 5.45 16.23
N ASP A 210 7.98 5.00 15.38
CA ASP A 210 8.64 5.84 14.38
C ASP A 210 7.76 6.07 13.15
N PHE A 211 6.93 5.07 12.82
CA PHE A 211 5.96 5.18 11.74
C PHE A 211 4.73 4.30 11.99
N VAL A 212 3.62 4.67 11.36
CA VAL A 212 2.43 3.85 11.18
C VAL A 212 2.12 3.78 9.68
N VAL A 213 1.90 2.58 9.16
CA VAL A 213 1.44 2.35 7.78
C VAL A 213 0.03 1.77 7.78
N GLY A 214 -0.79 2.15 6.82
CA GLY A 214 -2.10 1.55 6.61
C GLY A 214 -2.70 1.96 5.28
N PHE A 215 -4.02 1.95 5.21
CA PHE A 215 -4.76 2.03 3.95
C PHE A 215 -6.03 2.85 4.11
N THR A 216 -6.32 3.72 3.16
CA THR A 216 -7.43 4.69 3.26
C THR A 216 -8.69 4.26 2.51
N GLY A 217 -8.68 3.06 1.91
CA GLY A 217 -9.85 2.42 1.32
C GLY A 217 -10.11 1.03 1.91
N PRO A 218 -11.00 0.22 1.30
CA PRO A 218 -11.22 -1.17 1.69
C PRO A 218 -9.92 -1.97 1.63
N VAL A 219 -9.66 -2.83 2.62
CA VAL A 219 -8.44 -3.63 2.67
C VAL A 219 -8.73 -5.07 2.30
N LEU A 220 -8.03 -5.56 1.28
CA LEU A 220 -7.94 -6.97 0.95
C LEU A 220 -6.54 -7.45 1.28
N ALA A 221 -6.40 -8.19 2.40
CA ALA A 221 -5.10 -8.59 2.94
C ALA A 221 -4.18 -9.22 1.86
N HIS A 222 -4.72 -10.15 1.07
CA HIS A 222 -3.98 -10.86 0.01
C HIS A 222 -3.39 -9.94 -1.08
N LEU A 223 -3.96 -8.76 -1.30
CA LEU A 223 -3.42 -7.76 -2.24
C LEU A 223 -2.36 -6.88 -1.59
N VAL A 224 -2.58 -6.43 -0.35
CA VAL A 224 -1.75 -5.41 0.28
C VAL A 224 -0.53 -5.96 1.01
N VAL A 225 -0.64 -7.14 1.62
CA VAL A 225 0.43 -7.74 2.44
C VAL A 225 1.70 -8.01 1.65
N PRO A 226 1.69 -8.46 0.38
CA PRO A 226 2.92 -8.59 -0.40
C PRO A 226 3.69 -7.26 -0.56
N SER A 227 2.99 -6.12 -0.60
CA SER A 227 3.64 -4.80 -0.63
C SER A 227 4.11 -4.40 0.76
N LEU A 228 3.32 -4.67 1.80
CA LEU A 228 3.73 -4.46 3.18
C LEU A 228 4.99 -5.27 3.54
N MET A 229 5.09 -6.51 3.06
CA MET A 229 6.26 -7.39 3.19
C MET A 229 7.50 -6.77 2.56
N ASP A 230 7.39 -6.24 1.34
CA ASP A 230 8.50 -5.53 0.68
C ASP A 230 8.90 -4.28 1.47
N PHE A 231 7.91 -3.51 1.95
CA PHE A 231 8.16 -2.34 2.78
C PHE A 231 8.90 -2.69 4.07
N VAL A 232 8.43 -3.69 4.81
CA VAL A 232 9.04 -4.17 6.06
C VAL A 232 10.45 -4.68 5.81
N SER A 233 10.66 -5.45 4.74
CA SER A 233 11.98 -5.95 4.34
C SER A 233 12.96 -4.80 4.11
N VAL A 234 12.56 -3.76 3.37
CA VAL A 234 13.45 -2.61 3.12
C VAL A 234 13.62 -1.75 4.38
N ALA A 235 12.54 -1.45 5.10
CA ALA A 235 12.57 -0.57 6.26
C ALA A 235 13.42 -1.13 7.41
N PHE A 236 13.23 -2.40 7.76
CA PHE A 236 13.91 -3.02 8.90
C PHE A 236 15.24 -3.68 8.51
N LEU A 237 15.34 -4.31 7.34
CA LEU A 237 16.47 -5.19 7.05
C LEU A 237 17.57 -4.57 6.16
N ARG A 238 17.30 -3.42 5.52
CA ARG A 238 18.21 -2.80 4.54
C ARG A 238 18.44 -1.31 4.73
N GLY A 239 17.41 -0.56 5.10
CA GLY A 239 17.40 0.89 4.96
C GLY A 239 17.33 1.67 6.27
N GLY A 240 16.74 1.10 7.32
CA GLY A 240 16.51 1.79 8.58
C GLY A 240 15.64 3.04 8.45
N ARG A 241 15.68 3.88 9.49
CA ARG A 241 14.80 5.06 9.64
C ARG A 241 14.94 6.10 8.51
N SER A 242 16.14 6.31 7.97
CA SER A 242 16.41 7.33 6.95
C SER A 242 15.80 7.03 5.58
N ARG A 243 15.39 5.79 5.33
CA ARG A 243 14.84 5.33 4.04
C ARG A 243 13.35 5.01 4.08
N LEU A 244 12.63 5.33 5.15
CA LEU A 244 11.22 4.97 5.31
C LEU A 244 10.34 5.41 4.13
N LEU A 245 10.43 6.68 3.73
CA LEU A 245 9.60 7.18 2.63
C LEU A 245 9.95 6.52 1.29
N ALA A 246 11.25 6.35 1.02
CA ALA A 246 11.70 5.67 -0.19
C ALA A 246 11.28 4.20 -0.21
N ALA A 247 11.44 3.48 0.91
CA ALA A 247 10.99 2.10 1.07
C ALA A 247 9.48 1.97 0.84
N PHE A 248 8.70 2.93 1.35
CA PHE A 248 7.26 2.98 1.17
C PHE A 248 6.87 3.19 -0.30
N PHE A 249 7.55 4.12 -0.97
CA PHE A 249 7.38 4.33 -2.41
C PHE A 249 7.74 3.08 -3.22
N ASP A 250 8.90 2.48 -2.98
CA ASP A 250 9.34 1.29 -3.72
C ASP A 250 8.35 0.13 -3.56
N ALA A 251 7.86 -0.07 -2.34
CA ALA A 251 6.96 -1.16 -1.99
C ALA A 251 5.56 -1.02 -2.59
N PHE A 252 4.98 0.18 -2.52
CA PHE A 252 3.59 0.40 -2.91
C PHE A 252 3.47 0.94 -4.34
N ALA A 253 4.35 1.83 -4.79
CA ALA A 253 4.25 2.47 -6.10
C ALA A 253 4.61 1.53 -7.28
N HIS A 254 5.40 0.48 -7.03
CA HIS A 254 5.78 -0.50 -8.06
C HIS A 254 4.66 -1.47 -8.43
N LYS A 255 3.71 -1.70 -7.51
CA LYS A 255 2.65 -2.69 -7.68
C LYS A 255 1.31 -1.98 -7.94
N PRO A 256 0.79 -2.04 -9.17
CA PRO A 256 -0.44 -1.34 -9.51
C PRO A 256 -1.67 -1.92 -8.80
N ASP A 257 -1.65 -3.22 -8.49
CA ASP A 257 -2.81 -3.97 -7.98
C ASP A 257 -3.28 -3.52 -6.59
N PRO A 258 -2.44 -3.38 -5.54
CA PRO A 258 -2.91 -2.96 -4.22
C PRO A 258 -3.32 -1.49 -4.13
N LEU A 259 -2.73 -0.61 -4.95
CA LEU A 259 -3.01 0.83 -4.95
C LEU A 259 -4.13 1.25 -5.92
N SER A 260 -4.37 0.43 -6.94
CA SER A 260 -5.73 0.17 -7.41
C SER A 260 -6.56 -0.29 -6.19
N TYR A 261 -7.87 -0.20 -6.05
CA TYR A 261 -8.57 -0.56 -4.79
C TYR A 261 -8.26 0.30 -3.55
N THR A 262 -7.04 0.34 -3.00
CA THR A 262 -6.80 0.95 -1.69
C THR A 262 -5.50 1.77 -1.61
N PRO A 263 -5.59 3.12 -1.51
CA PRO A 263 -4.41 3.95 -1.31
C PRO A 263 -3.68 3.59 -0.03
N ALA A 264 -2.35 3.59 -0.08
CA ALA A 264 -1.53 3.36 1.10
C ALA A 264 -1.17 4.69 1.75
N ILE A 265 -1.12 4.72 3.07
CA ILE A 265 -0.71 5.87 3.86
C ILE A 265 0.46 5.51 4.78
N LEU A 266 1.47 6.37 4.79
CA LEU A 266 2.59 6.33 5.73
C LEU A 266 2.53 7.58 6.61
N LEU A 267 2.32 7.37 7.89
CA LEU A 267 2.48 8.36 8.94
C LEU A 267 3.85 8.18 9.57
N TYR A 268 4.70 9.21 9.56
CA TYR A 268 6.04 9.13 10.10
C TYR A 268 6.53 10.50 10.57
N ARG A 269 7.65 10.53 11.27
CA ARG A 269 8.28 11.78 11.69
C ARG A 269 9.25 12.28 10.62
N GLU A 270 9.04 13.52 10.17
CA GLU A 270 9.97 14.24 9.33
C GLU A 270 10.48 15.45 10.11
N LYS A 271 11.74 15.39 10.56
CA LYS A 271 12.33 16.36 11.50
C LYS A 271 11.51 16.43 12.79
N ASP A 272 10.83 17.56 13.05
CA ASP A 272 10.03 17.81 14.24
C ASP A 272 8.52 17.70 13.99
N ASP A 273 8.06 17.51 12.74
CA ASP A 273 6.63 17.33 12.43
C ASP A 273 6.30 15.85 12.19
N VAL A 274 5.05 15.50 12.45
CA VAL A 274 4.47 14.21 12.07
C VAL A 274 3.70 14.41 10.77
N VAL A 275 4.24 13.79 9.72
CA VAL A 275 3.74 13.91 8.35
C VAL A 275 3.02 12.62 7.97
N ALA A 276 1.87 12.78 7.32
CA ALA A 276 1.13 11.69 6.72
C ALA A 276 1.22 11.83 5.20
N THR A 277 1.84 10.85 4.55
CA THR A 277 1.97 10.79 3.08
C THR A 277 1.12 9.67 2.55
N GLU A 278 0.25 9.99 1.61
CA GLU A 278 -0.58 9.01 0.92
C GLU A 278 -0.02 8.77 -0.48
N VAL A 279 0.01 7.50 -0.90
CA VAL A 279 0.38 7.08 -2.26
C VAL A 279 -0.83 6.43 -2.92
N ARG A 280 -1.04 6.81 -4.18
CA ARG A 280 -2.15 6.36 -5.01
C ARG A 280 -1.64 5.91 -6.37
N HIS A 281 -2.35 4.97 -6.98
CA HIS A 281 -2.10 4.56 -8.35
C HIS A 281 -3.20 5.07 -9.28
N SER A 282 -2.79 5.57 -10.44
CA SER A 282 -3.69 6.08 -11.47
C SER A 282 -4.35 4.94 -12.24
N GLN A 283 -5.66 4.80 -12.09
CA GLN A 283 -6.46 3.95 -12.97
C GLN A 283 -7.10 4.82 -14.04
N VAL A 284 -6.44 4.96 -15.17
CA VAL A 284 -6.76 5.96 -16.21
C VAL A 284 -8.24 5.99 -16.62
N ALA A 285 -8.90 4.84 -16.66
CA ALA A 285 -10.31 4.76 -17.06
C ALA A 285 -11.30 5.13 -15.95
N GLN A 286 -10.87 5.14 -14.69
CA GLN A 286 -11.75 5.26 -13.51
C GLN A 286 -11.36 6.42 -12.60
N ARG A 287 -10.07 6.55 -12.26
CA ARG A 287 -9.50 7.59 -11.39
C ARG A 287 -8.08 7.95 -11.84
N VAL A 288 -7.99 8.98 -12.68
CA VAL A 288 -6.69 9.55 -13.06
C VAL A 288 -6.00 10.13 -11.81
N TRP A 289 -4.69 9.87 -11.67
CA TRP A 289 -3.91 10.23 -10.49
C TRP A 289 -4.39 9.60 -9.18
N GLY A 290 -5.28 8.61 -9.26
CA GLY A 290 -5.92 7.97 -8.12
C GLY A 290 -6.95 8.85 -7.40
N ILE A 291 -7.37 9.97 -8.02
CA ILE A 291 -8.41 10.86 -7.51
C ILE A 291 -9.74 10.53 -8.20
N ARG A 292 -10.82 10.48 -7.41
CA ARG A 292 -12.17 10.28 -7.96
C ARG A 292 -12.50 11.38 -8.97
N PRO A 293 -13.06 11.06 -10.15
CA PRO A 293 -13.40 12.07 -11.14
C PRO A 293 -14.35 13.15 -10.59
N PRO A 294 -14.26 14.38 -11.12
CA PRO A 294 -15.28 15.39 -10.91
C PRO A 294 -16.60 15.00 -11.59
N THR A 295 -17.69 15.66 -11.20
CA THR A 295 -19.02 15.48 -11.76
C THR A 295 -19.24 16.39 -12.96
N CYS A 296 -20.14 16.01 -13.85
CA CYS A 296 -20.49 16.81 -15.02
C CYS A 296 -21.17 18.14 -14.59
N PRO A 297 -20.69 19.30 -15.07
CA PRO A 297 -21.28 20.60 -14.72
C PRO A 297 -22.55 20.94 -15.52
N ALA A 298 -22.94 20.14 -16.52
CA ALA A 298 -24.10 20.42 -17.36
C ALA A 298 -25.41 20.07 -16.63
N LEU A 299 -26.40 20.97 -16.68
CA LEU A 299 -27.69 20.84 -15.98
C LEU A 299 -28.50 19.54 -16.24
N PRO A 300 -28.52 18.91 -17.43
CA PRO A 300 -29.20 17.61 -17.59
C PRO A 300 -28.41 16.43 -17.01
N CYS A 301 -27.17 16.65 -16.56
CA CYS A 301 -26.30 15.63 -15.98
C CYS A 301 -26.02 15.86 -14.49
N MET A 302 -26.20 17.09 -14.01
CA MET A 302 -26.14 17.44 -12.60
C MET A 302 -27.21 16.69 -11.82
N GLY A 303 -26.80 15.81 -10.91
CA GLY A 303 -27.70 15.01 -10.07
C GLY A 303 -27.74 13.50 -10.37
N HIS A 304 -27.08 13.04 -11.44
CA HIS A 304 -27.00 11.60 -11.75
C HIS A 304 -25.79 10.88 -11.15
N ASP A 305 -24.98 11.54 -10.31
CA ASP A 305 -23.70 11.02 -9.79
C ASP A 305 -22.81 10.38 -10.86
N SER A 306 -22.96 10.81 -12.12
CA SER A 306 -22.19 10.30 -13.23
C SER A 306 -20.80 10.94 -13.20
N ASP A 307 -19.89 10.27 -12.49
CA ASP A 307 -18.47 10.58 -12.53
C ASP A 307 -18.02 10.67 -13.99
N LEU A 308 -17.33 11.76 -14.33
CA LEU A 308 -16.84 11.95 -15.69
C LEU A 308 -15.79 10.89 -16.03
N THR A 309 -15.72 10.48 -17.30
CA THR A 309 -14.68 9.53 -17.73
C THR A 309 -13.37 10.28 -17.98
N PRO A 310 -12.29 9.99 -17.23
CA PRO A 310 -11.00 10.57 -17.52
C PRO A 310 -10.41 9.98 -18.79
N ARG A 311 -9.67 10.81 -19.52
CA ARG A 311 -8.92 10.45 -20.73
C ARG A 311 -7.56 11.14 -20.69
N LEU A 312 -6.49 10.37 -20.90
CA LEU A 312 -5.15 10.92 -20.98
C LEU A 312 -4.83 11.44 -22.37
N SER A 313 -3.93 12.42 -22.42
CA SER A 313 -3.32 12.84 -23.68
C SER A 313 -2.46 11.70 -24.24
N LYS A 314 -2.67 11.35 -25.51
CA LYS A 314 -1.82 10.38 -26.22
C LYS A 314 -0.36 10.85 -26.36
N HIS A 315 -0.12 12.15 -26.26
CA HIS A 315 1.21 12.76 -26.38
C HIS A 315 1.91 12.89 -25.02
N ASP A 316 1.19 12.70 -23.92
CA ASP A 316 1.72 12.82 -22.58
C ASP A 316 2.10 11.46 -22.02
N LYS A 317 3.37 11.11 -22.19
CA LYS A 317 3.93 9.85 -21.66
C LYS A 317 4.01 9.81 -20.14
N ARG A 318 3.88 10.97 -19.47
CA ARG A 318 4.05 11.12 -18.01
C ARG A 318 2.75 11.29 -17.25
N HIS A 319 1.63 11.29 -17.99
CA HIS A 319 0.29 11.39 -17.45
C HIS A 319 0.11 12.66 -16.62
N GLU A 320 0.76 13.74 -17.02
CA GLU A 320 0.69 15.05 -16.35
C GLU A 320 -0.55 15.85 -16.77
N ARG A 321 -1.30 15.39 -17.78
CA ARG A 321 -2.51 16.03 -18.28
C ARG A 321 -3.60 15.03 -18.62
N CYS A 322 -4.83 15.36 -18.24
CA CYS A 322 -6.02 14.61 -18.64
C CYS A 322 -7.14 15.57 -19.06
N PHE A 323 -8.14 15.04 -19.76
CA PHE A 323 -9.42 15.71 -19.91
C PHE A 323 -10.52 14.77 -19.44
N TYR A 324 -11.67 15.33 -19.10
CA TYR A 324 -12.83 14.59 -18.65
C TYR A 324 -13.93 14.68 -19.69
N ALA A 325 -14.60 13.56 -19.96
CA ALA A 325 -15.71 13.49 -20.91
C ALA A 325 -16.97 12.94 -20.25
N CYS A 326 -18.11 13.55 -20.54
CA CYS A 326 -19.41 13.06 -20.09
C CYS A 326 -19.98 12.07 -21.11
N GLN A 327 -20.41 10.89 -20.67
CA GLN A 327 -21.06 9.92 -21.55
C GLN A 327 -22.50 10.32 -21.92
N VAL A 328 -23.14 11.17 -21.12
CA VAL A 328 -24.54 11.60 -21.31
C VAL A 328 -24.61 12.80 -22.26
N CYS A 329 -24.16 13.99 -21.84
CA CYS A 329 -24.24 15.19 -22.68
C CYS A 329 -23.15 15.30 -23.76
N LYS A 330 -22.22 14.34 -23.81
CA LYS A 330 -21.06 14.30 -24.73
C LYS A 330 -20.11 15.51 -24.61
N GLY A 331 -20.30 16.36 -23.61
CA GLY A 331 -19.39 17.47 -23.29
C GLY A 331 -18.05 16.97 -22.78
N ARG A 332 -17.03 17.84 -22.89
CA ARG A 332 -15.68 17.57 -22.39
C ARG A 332 -15.04 18.81 -21.80
N SER A 333 -14.13 18.61 -20.84
CA SER A 333 -13.24 19.66 -20.38
C SER A 333 -12.09 19.90 -21.36
N ALA A 334 -11.36 21.00 -21.19
CA ALA A 334 -10.01 21.13 -21.73
C ALA A 334 -9.03 20.14 -21.05
N TYR A 335 -7.81 20.06 -21.55
CA TYR A 335 -6.73 19.30 -20.90
C TYR A 335 -6.27 20.00 -19.61
N ILE A 336 -6.65 19.41 -18.48
CA ILE A 336 -6.31 19.83 -17.12
C ILE A 336 -4.93 19.27 -16.74
N PRO A 337 -4.01 20.10 -16.24
CA PRO A 337 -2.72 19.64 -15.74
C PRO A 337 -2.84 18.95 -14.37
N LEU A 338 -1.82 18.18 -14.01
CA LEU A 338 -1.65 17.56 -12.69
C LEU A 338 -1.76 18.64 -11.60
N PRO A 339 -2.67 18.48 -10.61
CA PRO A 339 -2.80 19.39 -9.48
C PRO A 339 -1.47 19.60 -8.77
N ARG A 340 -1.16 20.84 -8.38
CA ARG A 340 0.15 21.21 -7.81
C ARG A 340 0.46 20.52 -6.48
N SER A 341 -0.58 20.13 -5.75
CA SER A 341 -0.52 19.39 -4.49
C SER A 341 -0.20 17.90 -4.68
N LEU A 342 -0.40 17.37 -5.89
CA LEU A 342 0.01 16.01 -6.27
C LEU A 342 1.42 16.01 -6.82
N ARG A 343 2.20 15.02 -6.42
CA ARG A 343 3.55 14.78 -6.92
C ARG A 343 3.65 13.38 -7.46
N ARG A 344 4.45 13.19 -8.49
CA ARG A 344 4.78 11.86 -8.99
C ARG A 344 5.73 11.17 -8.01
N VAL A 345 5.51 9.88 -7.79
CA VAL A 345 6.49 9.07 -7.07
C VAL A 345 7.72 8.90 -7.96
N PRO A 346 8.93 9.24 -7.50
CA PRO A 346 10.15 9.11 -8.30
C PRO A 346 10.32 7.68 -8.84
N GLY A 347 10.52 7.54 -10.15
CA GLY A 347 10.70 6.22 -10.80
C GLY A 347 9.41 5.48 -11.19
N TYR A 348 8.23 6.02 -10.87
CA TYR A 348 6.95 5.36 -11.15
C TYR A 348 5.98 6.31 -11.90
N ASP A 349 5.71 6.02 -13.17
CA ASP A 349 4.94 6.92 -14.06
C ASP A 349 3.46 7.04 -13.70
N PHE A 350 2.90 6.04 -13.02
CA PHE A 350 1.46 5.93 -12.74
C PHE A 350 1.12 6.10 -11.27
N SER A 351 2.11 6.39 -10.43
CA SER A 351 1.95 6.46 -8.99
C SER A 351 2.21 7.89 -8.53
N PHE A 352 1.28 8.40 -7.73
CA PHE A 352 1.23 9.78 -7.27
C PHE A 352 1.16 9.80 -5.75
N HIS A 353 1.68 10.85 -5.13
CA HIS A 353 1.62 11.02 -3.70
C HIS A 353 1.31 12.48 -3.33
N HIS A 354 0.74 12.65 -2.13
CA HIS A 354 0.46 13.96 -1.54
C HIS A 354 0.43 13.86 -0.01
N ARG A 355 0.35 15.01 0.67
CA ARG A 355 0.05 15.04 2.11
C ARG A 355 -1.39 14.54 2.30
N PHE A 356 -1.59 13.60 3.21
CA PHE A 356 -2.91 13.07 3.52
C PHE A 356 -3.86 14.18 4.00
N GLY A 357 -5.17 14.01 3.73
CA GLY A 357 -6.21 15.01 4.00
C GLY A 357 -6.43 16.04 2.87
N LEU A 358 -5.63 16.00 1.80
CA LEU A 358 -5.80 16.88 0.63
C LEU A 358 -6.72 16.31 -0.46
N HIS A 359 -7.29 15.12 -0.29
CA HIS A 359 -8.07 14.47 -1.34
C HIS A 359 -9.25 15.33 -1.82
N ASP A 360 -10.04 15.85 -0.88
CA ASP A 360 -11.25 16.59 -1.23
C ASP A 360 -10.93 17.99 -1.76
N SER A 361 -9.85 18.61 -1.30
CA SER A 361 -9.38 19.89 -1.85
C SER A 361 -8.85 19.73 -3.28
N ILE A 362 -8.11 18.65 -3.56
CA ILE A 362 -7.70 18.29 -4.92
C ILE A 362 -8.93 18.04 -5.80
N ARG A 363 -9.91 17.29 -5.30
CA ARG A 363 -11.14 17.01 -6.06
C ARG A 363 -11.93 18.29 -6.34
N ALA A 364 -12.04 19.20 -5.37
CA ALA A 364 -12.69 20.50 -5.54
C ALA A 364 -11.96 21.38 -6.57
N GLU A 365 -10.62 21.40 -6.56
CA GLU A 365 -9.80 22.06 -7.58
C GLU A 365 -10.12 21.52 -8.98
N LEU A 366 -10.16 20.19 -9.13
CA LEU A 366 -10.51 19.54 -10.39
C LEU A 366 -11.94 19.88 -10.84
N GLN A 367 -12.89 19.88 -9.92
CA GLN A 367 -14.29 20.24 -10.20
C GLN A 367 -14.39 21.67 -10.75
N ALA A 368 -13.69 22.62 -10.14
CA ALA A 368 -13.66 24.01 -10.59
C ALA A 368 -13.02 24.16 -11.98
N LEU A 369 -11.91 23.47 -12.23
CA LEU A 369 -11.23 23.49 -13.53
C LEU A 369 -12.08 22.86 -14.65
N VAL A 370 -12.76 21.76 -14.36
CA VAL A 370 -13.70 21.12 -15.29
C VAL A 370 -14.85 22.05 -15.62
N ALA A 371 -15.50 22.65 -14.62
CA ALA A 371 -16.60 23.58 -14.82
C ALA A 371 -16.18 24.80 -15.67
N LYS A 372 -15.00 25.36 -15.40
CA LYS A 372 -14.47 26.52 -16.12
C LYS A 372 -14.12 26.24 -17.59
N THR A 373 -13.77 25.00 -17.93
CA THR A 373 -13.26 24.63 -19.26
C THR A 373 -14.18 23.67 -20.01
N TRP A 374 -15.46 23.63 -19.60
CA TRP A 374 -16.43 22.73 -20.18
C TRP A 374 -16.89 23.21 -21.56
N HIS A 375 -16.90 22.31 -22.54
CA HIS A 375 -17.35 22.58 -23.90
C HIS A 375 -18.40 21.55 -24.33
N HIS A 376 -19.55 22.00 -24.84
CA HIS A 376 -20.51 21.12 -25.50
C HIS A 376 -20.16 20.96 -26.99
N PRO A 377 -20.42 19.78 -27.59
CA PRO A 377 -20.22 19.58 -29.03
C PRO A 377 -21.02 20.58 -29.89
N GLN A 378 -22.17 21.05 -29.38
CA GLN A 378 -23.04 21.99 -30.08
C GLN A 378 -22.48 23.43 -30.11
N ASP A 379 -21.57 23.78 -29.19
CA ASP A 379 -20.97 25.12 -29.14
C ASP A 379 -19.93 25.28 -30.26
N THR A 380 -19.27 24.19 -30.66
CA THR A 380 -18.29 24.21 -31.76
C THR A 380 -18.89 24.41 -33.15
N GLU A 381 -20.19 24.20 -33.35
CA GLU A 381 -20.85 24.45 -34.64
C GLU A 381 -21.24 25.92 -34.86
N LYS A 382 -21.35 26.72 -33.80
CA LYS A 382 -21.75 28.14 -33.90
C LYS A 382 -20.59 29.12 -34.00
N ASP A 383 -19.41 28.73 -33.53
CA ASP A 383 -18.21 29.57 -33.51
C ASP A 383 -17.16 29.21 -34.58
N ALA A 384 -17.47 28.31 -35.51
CA ALA A 384 -16.65 28.14 -36.70
C ALA A 384 -16.91 29.34 -37.62
N PRO A 385 -15.97 30.31 -37.77
CA PRO A 385 -16.15 31.34 -38.78
C PRO A 385 -16.29 30.64 -40.12
N THR A 386 -17.40 30.90 -40.81
CA THR A 386 -17.62 30.51 -42.20
C THR A 386 -16.48 31.11 -43.02
N GLN A 387 -15.35 30.42 -43.13
CA GLN A 387 -14.26 30.83 -44.01
C GLN A 387 -14.79 30.66 -45.44
N PRO A 388 -14.97 31.76 -46.21
CA PRO A 388 -15.30 31.63 -47.61
C PRO A 388 -14.04 31.16 -48.34
N GLY A 389 -14.05 29.94 -48.85
CA GLY A 389 -13.19 29.58 -49.99
C GLY A 389 -12.00 28.64 -49.76
N MET A 390 -11.98 27.76 -48.75
CA MET A 390 -11.06 26.61 -48.78
C MET A 390 -11.77 25.34 -49.27
N ALA A 391 -11.45 24.96 -50.50
CA ALA A 391 -11.88 23.71 -51.12
C ALA A 391 -11.49 22.53 -50.22
N GLN A 392 -12.47 21.70 -49.86
CA GLN A 392 -12.25 20.50 -49.08
C GLN A 392 -11.29 19.54 -49.81
N PRO A 393 -10.23 19.04 -49.16
CA PRO A 393 -9.44 17.97 -49.72
C PRO A 393 -10.29 16.70 -49.77
N LYS A 394 -10.40 16.10 -50.97
CA LYS A 394 -11.07 14.82 -51.20
C LYS A 394 -10.61 13.78 -50.18
N LEU A 395 -11.54 13.37 -49.30
CA LEU A 395 -11.38 12.23 -48.41
C LEU A 395 -11.08 10.98 -49.24
N LEU A 396 -9.83 10.51 -49.17
CA LEU A 396 -9.44 9.21 -49.68
C LEU A 396 -10.21 8.12 -48.92
N ALA A 397 -10.93 7.30 -49.69
CA ALA A 397 -11.72 6.19 -49.19
C ALA A 397 -10.89 5.25 -48.29
N PRO A 398 -11.51 4.65 -47.26
CA PRO A 398 -10.82 3.75 -46.34
C PRO A 398 -10.29 2.52 -47.09
N LYS A 399 -8.97 2.30 -47.04
CA LYS A 399 -8.34 1.07 -47.52
C LYS A 399 -8.93 -0.12 -46.74
N LYS A 400 -9.68 -0.98 -47.43
CA LYS A 400 -10.14 -2.28 -46.91
C LYS A 400 -8.92 -3.06 -46.40
N ARG A 401 -8.91 -3.37 -45.10
CA ARG A 401 -7.95 -4.26 -44.47
C ARG A 401 -8.15 -5.67 -45.05
N ARG A 402 -7.16 -6.20 -45.77
CA ARG A 402 -7.11 -7.62 -46.13
C ARG A 402 -6.96 -8.43 -44.85
N VAL A 403 -7.94 -9.29 -44.58
CA VAL A 403 -7.84 -10.36 -43.59
C VAL A 403 -7.11 -11.50 -44.30
N ASN A 404 -5.89 -11.80 -43.86
CA ASN A 404 -5.22 -13.05 -44.24
C ASN A 404 -5.77 -14.16 -43.33
N HIS A 405 -6.58 -15.03 -43.91
CA HIS A 405 -6.81 -16.38 -43.39
C HIS A 405 -5.85 -17.30 -44.12
N ASP A 406 -4.83 -17.78 -43.40
CA ASP A 406 -4.05 -19.01 -43.58
C ASP A 406 -3.14 -19.04 -42.34
N VAL A 407 -3.17 -20.05 -41.47
CA VAL A 407 -2.66 -21.40 -41.69
C VAL A 407 -3.36 -22.40 -40.75
N GLN A 408 -3.76 -23.55 -41.30
CA GLN A 408 -4.04 -24.81 -40.59
C GLN A 408 -2.75 -25.63 -40.41
N ARG A 409 -2.54 -26.20 -39.22
CA ARG A 409 -2.39 -27.63 -38.89
C ARG A 409 -1.63 -27.83 -37.59
#